data_AF-A0A6J4J2Y9-F1
#
_entry.id   AF-A0A6J4J2Y9-F1
#
_cell.length_a   1.000
_cell.length_b   1.000
_cell.length_c   1.000
_cell.angle_alpha   90.00
_cell.angle_beta   90.00
_cell.angle_gamma   90.00
#
_symmetry.space_group_name_H-M   'P 1'
#
loop_
_entity.id
_entity.type
_entity.pdbx_description
1 polymer ?
#
loop_
_entity_poly.entity_id
_entity_poly.type
_entity_poly.pdbx_seq_one_letter_code
_entity_poly.pdbx_strand_id
1 'polypeptide(L)' 'MSAALLIAGYTVAVGVLLRGRAVLRERRWRWFVALEMATATVAAGYAAAGVPVGVVLNATGVVLFAIVWWLTRLRR' A
#
# COMPACT_ATOMS: atom_id res chain seq x y z
N MET A 1 12.30 -14.13 9.19
CA MET A 1 12.55 -12.82 8.52
C MET A 1 11.35 -12.37 7.70
N SER A 2 10.81 -13.20 6.81
CA SER A 2 9.62 -12.91 6.00
C SER A 2 8.37 -12.53 6.82
N ALA A 3 8.07 -13.26 7.90
CA ALA A 3 6.89 -12.98 8.75
C ALA A 3 6.92 -11.58 9.38
N ALA A 4 8.08 -11.10 9.83
CA ALA A 4 8.23 -9.77 10.43
C ALA A 4 7.97 -8.65 9.40
N LEU A 5 8.44 -8.83 8.17
CA LEU A 5 8.19 -7.91 7.05
C LEU A 5 6.69 -7.84 6.72
N LEU A 6 6.02 -8.99 6.67
CA LEU A 6 4.58 -9.06 6.42
C LEU A 6 3.78 -8.38 7.52
N ILE A 7 4.07 -8.66 8.79
CA ILE A 7 3.37 -8.05 9.93
C ILE A 7 3.55 -6.53 9.90
N ALA A 8 4.79 -6.04 9.81
CA ALA A 8 5.07 -4.61 9.80
C ALA A 8 4.41 -3.90 8.62
N GLY A 9 4.52 -4.47 7.41
CA GLY A 9 3.92 -3.92 6.21
C GLY A 9 2.39 -3.87 6.27
N TYR A 10 1.74 -4.95 6.72
CA TYR A 10 0.27 -4.99 6.83
C TYR A 10 -0.26 -4.04 7.90
N THR A 11 0.40 -3.91 9.05
CA THR A 11 -0.03 -2.96 10.10
C THR A 11 -0.05 -1.52 9.57
N VAL A 12 0.99 -1.11 8.84
CA VAL A 12 1.06 0.24 8.24
C VAL A 12 0.02 0.39 7.13
N ALA A 13 -0.10 -0.60 6.23
CA ALA A 13 -1.06 -0.56 5.12
C ALA A 13 -2.50 -0.44 5.62
N VAL A 14 -2.90 -1.24 6.60
CA VAL A 14 -4.23 -1.16 7.24
C VAL A 14 -4.44 0.21 7.87
N GLY A 15 -3.44 0.74 8.58
CA GLY A 15 -3.50 2.07 9.19
C GLY A 15 -3.74 3.19 8.17
N VAL A 16 -3.15 3.09 6.97
CA VAL A 16 -3.40 4.04 5.88
C VAL A 16 -4.79 3.83 5.27
N LEU A 17 -5.18 2.58 5.01
CA LEU A 17 -6.47 2.25 4.39
C LEU A 17 -7.67 2.68 5.24
N LEU A 18 -7.58 2.55 6.57
CA LEU A 18 -8.58 3.07 7.51
C LEU A 18 -8.75 4.59 7.40
N ARG A 19 -7.70 5.30 6.97
CA ARG A 19 -7.71 6.74 6.72
C ARG A 19 -7.98 7.07 5.26
N GLY A 20 -8.34 6.09 4.42
CA GLY A 20 -8.44 6.22 2.96
C GLY A 20 -9.22 7.44 2.49
N ARG A 21 -10.31 7.81 3.17
CA ARG A 21 -11.08 9.03 2.85
C ARG A 21 -10.28 10.32 3.06
N ALA A 22 -9.57 10.47 4.18
CA ALA A 22 -8.72 11.63 4.45
C ALA A 22 -7.50 11.65 3.53
N VAL A 23 -6.94 10.47 3.25
CA VAL A 23 -5.79 10.29 2.35
C VAL A 23 -6.26 10.80 0.96
N LEU A 24 -7.34 10.25 0.39
CA LEU A 24 -7.86 10.64 -0.94
C LEU A 24 -8.45 12.07 -1.02
N ARG A 25 -9.27 12.50 -0.05
CA ARG A 25 -9.93 13.84 -0.11
C ARG A 25 -9.02 14.98 0.32
N GLU A 26 -8.19 14.78 1.33
CA GLU A 26 -7.33 15.84 1.89
C GLU A 26 -5.93 15.83 1.28
N ARG A 27 -5.67 14.91 0.33
CA ARG A 27 -4.42 14.82 -0.44
C ARG A 27 -3.18 14.73 0.44
N ARG A 28 -3.27 13.99 1.54
CA ARG A 28 -2.14 13.83 2.46
C ARG A 28 -1.09 12.88 1.87
N TRP A 29 -0.20 13.41 1.05
CA TRP A 29 0.86 12.68 0.34
C TRP A 29 1.73 11.82 1.25
N ARG A 30 1.97 12.25 2.51
CA ARG A 30 2.76 11.49 3.48
C ARG A 30 2.18 10.10 3.75
N TRP A 31 0.85 10.00 3.80
CA TRP A 31 0.17 8.72 4.00
C TRP A 31 0.16 7.86 2.74
N PHE A 32 0.15 8.47 1.56
CA PHE A 32 0.32 7.75 0.29
C PHE A 32 1.72 7.10 0.22
N VAL A 33 2.77 7.87 0.52
CA VAL A 33 4.15 7.35 0.57
C VAL A 33 4.29 6.24 1.62
N ALA A 34 3.64 6.40 2.79
CA ALA A 34 3.65 5.36 3.81
C ALA A 34 3.00 4.05 3.31
N LEU A 35 1.94 4.13 2.50
CA LEU A 35 1.32 2.96 1.88
C LEU A 35 2.25 2.30 0.86
N GLU A 36 2.92 3.07 0.01
CA GLU A 36 3.86 2.52 -0.97
C GLU A 36 5.01 1.78 -0.29
N MET A 37 5.60 2.38 0.75
CA MET A 37 6.68 1.74 1.53
C MET A 37 6.19 0.49 2.28
N ALA A 38 4.99 0.55 2.84
CA ALA A 38 4.36 -0.60 3.49
C ALA A 38 4.16 -1.76 2.52
N THR A 39 3.63 -1.48 1.33
CA THR A 39 3.43 -2.49 0.29
C THR A 39 4.74 -3.03 -0.26
N ALA A 40 5.77 -2.20 -0.44
CA ALA A 40 7.10 -2.67 -0.81
C ALA A 40 7.66 -3.64 0.24
N THR A 41 7.41 -3.37 1.52
CA THR A 41 7.79 -4.25 2.63
C THR A 41 7.02 -5.58 2.59
N VAL A 42 5.70 -5.55 2.33
CA VAL A 42 4.88 -6.77 2.16
C VAL A 42 5.35 -7.58 0.94
N ALA A 43 5.61 -6.92 -0.18
CA ALA A 43 6.12 -7.54 -1.40
C ALA A 43 7.49 -8.20 -1.16
N ALA A 44 8.42 -7.52 -0.47
CA ALA A 44 9.69 -8.10 -0.06
C ALA A 44 9.50 -9.30 0.88
N GLY A 45 8.53 -9.23 1.79
CA GLY A 45 8.15 -10.36 2.67
C GLY A 45 7.67 -11.59 1.89
N TYR A 46 6.79 -11.40 0.89
CA TYR A 46 6.31 -12.49 0.03
C TYR A 46 7.38 -13.02 -0.93
N ALA A 47 8.22 -12.14 -1.48
CA ALA A 47 9.36 -12.54 -2.31
C ALA A 47 10.36 -13.39 -1.50
N ALA A 48 10.69 -12.96 -0.28
CA ALA A 48 11.53 -13.74 0.64
C ALA A 48 10.89 -15.07 1.09
N ALA A 49 9.56 -15.17 1.04
CA ALA A 49 8.83 -16.41 1.31
C ALA A 49 8.68 -17.32 0.07
N GLY A 50 9.14 -16.90 -1.11
CA GLY A 50 8.99 -17.66 -2.36
C GLY A 50 7.55 -17.72 -2.87
N VAL A 51 6.70 -16.75 -2.51
CA VAL A 51 5.27 -16.73 -2.86
C VAL A 51 5.00 -15.59 -3.85
N PRO A 52 5.20 -15.81 -5.17
CA PRO A 52 5.13 -14.75 -6.18
C PRO A 52 3.72 -14.15 -6.30
N VAL A 53 2.67 -14.94 -6.07
CA VAL A 53 1.28 -14.46 -6.12
C VAL A 53 1.03 -13.35 -5.09
N GLY A 54 1.65 -13.43 -3.90
CA GLY A 54 1.53 -12.41 -2.86
C GLY A 54 2.15 -11.09 -3.29
N VAL A 55 3.27 -11.12 -4.00
CA VAL A 55 3.92 -9.92 -4.57
C VAL A 55 2.99 -9.25 -5.58
N VAL A 56 2.46 -10.02 -6.53
CA VAL A 56 1.60 -9.51 -7.61
C VAL A 56 0.33 -8.87 -7.07
N LEU A 57 -0.36 -9.53 -6.14
CA LEU A 57 -1.60 -9.00 -5.56
C LEU A 57 -1.38 -7.66 -4.83
N ASN A 58 -0.33 -7.58 -4.02
CA ASN A 58 -0.05 -6.37 -3.25
C ASN A 58 0.42 -5.21 -4.14
N ALA A 59 1.27 -5.49 -5.14
CA ALA A 59 1.67 -4.49 -6.15
C ALA A 59 0.46 -3.95 -6.93
N THR A 60 -0.44 -4.85 -7.35
CA THR A 60 -1.68 -4.47 -8.06
C THR A 60 -2.56 -3.57 -7.20
N GLY A 61 -2.70 -3.87 -5.91
CA GLY A 61 -3.46 -3.05 -4.96
C GLY A 61 -2.93 -1.62 -4.83
N VAL A 62 -1.61 -1.43 -4.79
CA VAL A 62 -1.01 -0.07 -4.76
C VAL A 62 -1.22 0.68 -6.05
N VAL A 63 -1.05 0.03 -7.20
CA VAL A 63 -1.29 0.67 -8.51
C VAL A 63 -2.75 1.13 -8.60
N LEU A 64 -3.71 0.28 -8.23
CA LEU A 64 -5.12 0.65 -8.19
C LEU A 64 -5.38 1.82 -7.22
N PHE A 65 -4.78 1.80 -6.04
CA PHE A 65 -4.91 2.90 -5.08
C PHE A 65 -4.35 4.22 -5.63
N ALA A 66 -3.19 4.17 -6.29
CA ALA A 66 -2.56 5.33 -6.94
C ALA A 66 -3.41 5.87 -8.09
N ILE A 67 -4.02 5.01 -8.90
CA ILE A 67 -4.96 5.41 -9.95
C ILE A 67 -6.17 6.11 -9.34
N VAL A 68 -6.79 5.52 -8.31
CA VAL A 68 -7.95 6.12 -7.64
C VAL A 68 -7.58 7.48 -7.04
N TRP A 69 -6.42 7.58 -6.39
CA TRP A 69 -5.87 8.84 -5.90
C TRP A 69 -5.75 9.89 -7.00
N TRP A 70 -5.12 9.52 -8.11
CA TRP A 70 -4.94 10.40 -9.25
C TRP A 70 -6.28 10.85 -9.87
N LEU A 71 -7.23 9.94 -10.03
CA LEU A 71 -8.56 10.27 -10.55
C LEU A 71 -9.33 11.23 -9.61
N THR A 72 -9.17 11.08 -8.30
CA THR A 72 -9.73 12.05 -7.34
C THR A 72 -9.06 13.42 -7.43
N ARG A 73 -7.85 13.51 -8.01
CA ARG A 73 -7.17 14.78 -8.29
C ARG A 73 -7.81 15.53 -9.47
N LEU A 74 -8.25 14.81 -10.50
CA LEU A 74 -8.82 15.38 -11.74
C LEU A 74 -10.27 15.85 -11.59
N ARG A 75 -11.01 15.33 -10.59
CA ARG A 75 -12.43 15.67 -10.35
C ARG A 75 -12.64 16.93 -9.46
N ARG A 76 -11.59 17.66 -9.12
CA ARG A 76 -11.65 18.94 -8.39
C ARG A 76 -10.98 20.01 -9.21
#